data_AF-A0A926E2D0-F1
#
_entry.id   AF-A0A926E2D0-F1
#
_cell.length_a   1.000
_cell.length_b   1.000
_cell.length_c   1.000
_cell.angle_alpha   90.00
_cell.angle_beta   90.00
_cell.angle_gamma   90.00
#
_symmetry.space_group_name_H-M   'P 1'
#
loop_
_entity.id
_entity.type
_entity.pdbx_description
1 polymer ?
#
loop_
_entity_poly.entity_id
_entity_poly.type
_entity_poly.pdbx_seq_one_letter_code
_entity_poly.pdbx_strand_id
1 'polypeptide(L)'
;MNTYRHHTESADYGSEPFVVNISRVTRQNRCFRTALWTGEHLQLTLMSIPVGGEIGLESHPNLDQFLRIEEGNGFVKMGPCREDLCYRRNVCENHGIFIPAGTWHNLINTGHKPIKLYSIYAPPQHPRGTVHETKAIADAAEGH
;
A
#
# COMPACT_ATOMS: atom_id res chain seq x y z
N MET A 1 22.42 3.56 -34.24
CA MET A 1 21.28 2.72 -33.82
C MET A 1 21.66 2.03 -32.54
N ASN A 2 21.16 2.49 -31.39
CA ASN A 2 21.39 1.81 -30.11
C ASN A 2 20.01 1.58 -29.50
N THR A 3 19.70 0.32 -29.28
CA THR A 3 18.36 -0.18 -28.97
C THR A 3 17.99 0.15 -27.53
N TYR A 4 16.85 0.84 -27.36
CA TYR A 4 16.23 1.09 -26.07
C TYR A 4 15.85 -0.26 -25.43
N ARG A 5 16.60 -0.67 -24.40
CA ARG A 5 16.15 -1.71 -23.47
C ARG A 5 15.16 -1.06 -22.51
N HIS A 6 13.86 -1.22 -22.79
CA HIS A 6 12.83 -1.07 -21.75
C HIS A 6 12.89 -2.31 -20.84
N HIS A 7 13.88 -2.34 -19.95
CA HIS A 7 13.77 -3.06 -18.69
C HIS A 7 13.45 -2.02 -17.64
N THR A 8 12.21 -1.97 -17.19
CA THR A 8 11.85 -1.31 -15.94
C THR A 8 12.52 -2.11 -14.83
N GLU A 9 13.79 -1.81 -14.56
CA GLU A 9 14.40 -2.14 -13.28
C GLU A 9 13.46 -1.62 -12.20
N SER A 10 13.04 -2.52 -11.30
CA SER A 10 12.18 -2.15 -10.20
C SER A 10 12.88 -1.06 -9.37
N ALA A 11 12.24 0.10 -9.24
CA ALA A 11 12.78 1.29 -8.57
C ALA A 11 12.79 1.15 -7.03
N ASP A 12 12.97 -0.06 -6.51
CA ASP A 12 13.09 -0.32 -5.08
C ASP A 12 14.53 -0.05 -4.63
N TYR A 13 14.68 1.03 -3.88
CA TYR A 13 15.97 1.56 -3.40
C TYR A 13 16.64 0.67 -2.33
N GLY A 14 16.02 -0.46 -1.95
CA GLY A 14 16.63 -1.45 -1.05
C GLY A 14 16.83 -0.91 0.36
N SER A 15 17.90 -1.34 1.03
CA SER A 15 18.26 -0.92 2.39
C SER A 15 19.19 0.30 2.43
N GLU A 16 19.39 0.98 1.29
CA GLU A 16 20.32 2.10 1.20
C GLU A 16 19.76 3.37 1.88
N PRO A 17 20.62 4.27 2.39
CA PRO A 17 20.20 5.60 2.82
C PRO A 17 19.44 6.33 1.69
N PHE A 18 18.19 6.71 1.96
CA PHE A 18 17.29 7.20 0.93
C PHE A 18 16.49 8.42 1.41
N VAL A 19 16.49 9.48 0.60
CA VAL A 19 15.71 10.71 0.82
C VAL A 19 14.83 10.92 -0.40
N VAL A 20 13.52 11.05 -0.17
CA VAL A 20 12.53 11.22 -1.25
C VAL A 20 11.45 12.20 -0.84
N ASN A 21 10.92 12.95 -1.81
CA ASN A 21 9.66 13.65 -1.61
C ASN A 21 8.52 12.63 -1.67
N ILE A 22 8.18 12.09 -0.49
CA ILE A 22 7.21 10.99 -0.37
C ILE A 22 5.83 11.37 -0.93
N SER A 23 5.38 12.61 -0.69
CA SER A 23 4.10 13.11 -1.20
C SER A 23 4.07 13.09 -2.73
N ARG A 24 5.14 13.57 -3.37
CA ARG A 24 5.26 13.57 -4.84
C ARG A 24 5.22 12.16 -5.41
N VAL A 25 6.06 11.24 -4.92
CA VAL A 25 6.13 9.89 -5.50
C VAL A 25 4.84 9.10 -5.25
N THR A 26 4.21 9.28 -4.09
CA THR A 26 2.92 8.64 -3.76
C THR A 26 1.80 9.10 -4.68
N ARG A 27 1.68 10.41 -4.93
CA ARG A 27 0.65 10.96 -5.84
C ARG A 27 0.88 10.56 -7.29
N GLN A 28 2.14 10.40 -7.70
CA GLN A 28 2.53 10.01 -9.06
C GLN A 28 2.34 8.52 -9.34
N ASN A 29 2.42 7.66 -8.32
CA ASN A 29 2.22 6.23 -8.48
C ASN A 29 0.83 5.91 -9.06
N ARG A 30 0.80 5.07 -10.09
CA ARG A 30 -0.44 4.62 -10.76
C ARG A 30 -0.77 3.16 -10.49
N CYS A 31 0.22 2.38 -10.07
CA CYS A 31 0.08 0.95 -9.80
C CYS A 31 -0.73 0.75 -8.51
N PHE A 32 -1.45 -0.37 -8.43
CA PHE A 32 -2.10 -0.79 -7.20
C PHE A 32 -1.09 -0.91 -6.05
N ARG A 33 0.09 -1.49 -6.30
CA ARG A 33 1.20 -1.56 -5.36
C ARG A 33 2.55 -1.43 -6.06
N THR A 34 3.46 -0.63 -5.50
CA THR A 34 4.85 -0.52 -5.93
C THR A 34 5.73 -0.50 -4.69
N ALA A 35 6.62 -1.48 -4.49
CA ALA A 35 7.66 -1.42 -3.48
C ALA A 35 8.66 -0.32 -3.86
N LEU A 36 8.84 0.67 -2.99
CA LEU A 36 9.76 1.78 -3.22
C LEU A 36 11.06 1.61 -2.41
N TRP A 37 10.98 1.04 -1.22
CA TRP A 37 12.14 0.81 -0.37
C TRP A 37 11.89 -0.42 0.51
N THR A 38 12.78 -1.40 0.44
CA THR A 38 12.69 -2.62 1.24
C THR A 38 14.00 -2.86 1.98
N GLY A 39 13.99 -2.63 3.30
CA GLY A 39 15.10 -2.94 4.19
C GLY A 39 14.86 -4.21 5.01
N GLU A 40 15.67 -4.42 6.03
CA GLU A 40 15.57 -5.62 6.89
C GLU A 40 14.40 -5.55 7.88
N HIS A 41 14.03 -4.35 8.34
CA HIS A 41 13.07 -4.16 9.42
C HIS A 41 11.78 -3.48 9.01
N LEU A 42 11.76 -2.81 7.86
CA LEU A 42 10.56 -2.17 7.35
C LEU A 42 10.55 -2.15 5.82
N GLN A 43 9.36 -2.05 5.25
CA GLN A 43 9.14 -1.89 3.82
C GLN A 43 8.16 -0.76 3.55
N LEU A 44 8.51 0.10 2.60
CA LEU A 44 7.67 1.16 2.08
C LEU A 44 7.11 0.77 0.70
N THR A 45 5.78 0.75 0.59
CA THR A 45 5.09 0.59 -0.69
C THR A 45 4.24 1.82 -1.00
N LEU A 46 4.07 2.12 -2.29
CA LEU A 46 3.13 3.11 -2.80
C LEU A 46 1.91 2.40 -3.35
N MET A 47 0.73 2.97 -3.16
CA MET A 47 -0.52 2.39 -3.65
C MET A 47 -1.43 3.44 -4.29
N SER A 48 -2.19 2.99 -5.29
CA SER A 48 -3.22 3.78 -5.96
C SER A 48 -4.51 2.96 -6.00
N ILE A 49 -5.46 3.26 -5.11
CA ILE A 49 -6.72 2.51 -5.03
C ILE A 49 -7.76 3.18 -5.94
N PRO A 50 -8.28 2.50 -6.98
CA PRO A 50 -9.22 3.10 -7.92
C PRO A 50 -10.54 3.47 -7.23
N VAL A 51 -11.34 4.32 -7.89
CA VAL A 51 -12.68 4.71 -7.41
C VAL A 51 -13.54 3.46 -7.25
N GLY A 52 -14.20 3.32 -6.09
CA GLY A 52 -14.99 2.14 -5.74
C GLY A 52 -14.17 0.87 -5.47
N GLY A 53 -12.85 0.92 -5.59
CA GLY A 53 -11.95 -0.17 -5.25
C GLY A 53 -11.62 -0.22 -3.76
N GLU A 54 -10.94 -1.28 -3.36
CA GLU A 54 -10.45 -1.49 -2.01
C GLU A 54 -9.06 -2.13 -2.03
N ILE A 55 -8.36 -2.10 -0.89
CA ILE A 55 -7.13 -2.89 -0.73
C ILE A 55 -7.48 -4.38 -0.75
N GLY A 56 -8.43 -4.79 0.09
CA GLY A 56 -8.71 -6.19 0.38
C GLY A 56 -8.81 -6.39 1.89
N LEU A 57 -9.58 -7.39 2.32
CA LEU A 57 -9.67 -7.73 3.74
C LEU A 57 -8.51 -8.65 4.12
N GLU A 58 -7.58 -8.12 4.90
CA GLU A 58 -6.34 -8.79 5.27
C GLU A 58 -6.11 -8.72 6.78
N SER A 59 -5.19 -9.55 7.28
CA SER A 59 -4.64 -9.50 8.64
C SER A 59 -3.23 -10.06 8.61
N HIS A 60 -2.29 -9.37 9.23
CA HIS A 60 -0.91 -9.82 9.31
C HIS A 60 -0.55 -10.13 10.78
N PRO A 61 -0.35 -11.40 11.16
CA PRO A 61 -0.14 -11.76 12.56
C PRO A 61 1.22 -11.34 13.12
N ASN A 62 2.20 -11.06 12.25
CA ASN A 62 3.61 -10.92 12.63
C ASN A 62 4.21 -9.55 12.30
N LEU A 63 3.40 -8.58 11.87
CA LEU A 63 3.87 -7.24 11.53
C LEU A 63 2.82 -6.19 11.86
N ASP A 64 3.29 -5.01 12.22
CA ASP A 64 2.47 -3.81 12.24
C ASP A 64 2.50 -3.13 10.87
N GLN A 65 1.43 -2.41 10.56
CA GLN A 65 1.33 -1.64 9.33
C GLN A 65 0.86 -0.21 9.62
N PHE A 66 1.43 0.73 8.88
CA PHE A 66 1.02 2.13 8.86
C PHE A 66 0.65 2.55 7.44
N LEU A 67 -0.51 3.18 7.28
CA LEU A 67 -0.94 3.79 6.02
C LEU A 67 -1.00 5.32 6.17
N ARG A 68 -0.56 6.05 5.16
CA ARG A 68 -0.75 7.50 5.07
C ARG A 68 -1.45 7.88 3.78
N ILE A 69 -2.56 8.61 3.89
CA ILE A 69 -3.29 9.11 2.73
C ILE A 69 -2.71 10.46 2.30
N GLU A 70 -2.17 10.51 1.08
CA GLU A 70 -1.69 11.71 0.41
C GLU A 70 -2.77 12.36 -0.46
N GLU A 71 -3.74 11.59 -0.95
CA GLU A 71 -4.85 12.13 -1.75
C GLU A 71 -6.05 11.18 -1.72
N GLY A 72 -7.27 11.74 -1.78
CA GLY A 72 -8.51 10.97 -1.91
C GLY A 72 -9.26 10.84 -0.59
N ASN A 73 -10.38 10.12 -0.65
CA ASN A 73 -11.28 9.88 0.48
C ASN A 73 -11.66 8.41 0.51
N GLY A 74 -11.70 7.84 1.70
CA GLY A 74 -12.02 6.44 1.89
C GLY A 74 -12.70 6.15 3.20
N PHE A 75 -12.92 4.87 3.42
CA PHE A 75 -13.52 4.33 4.62
C PHE A 75 -12.69 3.14 5.09
N VAL A 76 -12.16 3.22 6.31
CA VAL A 76 -11.41 2.12 6.93
C VAL A 76 -12.32 1.33 7.85
N LYS A 77 -12.19 0.00 7.80
CA LYS A 77 -12.84 -0.95 8.70
C LYS A 77 -11.75 -1.82 9.34
N MET A 78 -11.76 -1.95 10.66
CA MET A 78 -10.79 -2.71 11.45
C MET A 78 -11.47 -3.47 12.59
N GLY A 79 -10.91 -4.61 13.01
CA GLY A 79 -11.40 -5.34 14.17
C GLY A 79 -10.67 -6.66 14.47
N PRO A 80 -11.11 -7.38 15.50
CA PRO A 80 -10.43 -8.58 15.98
C PRO A 80 -10.59 -9.82 15.08
N CYS A 81 -11.65 -9.90 14.27
CA CYS A 81 -11.88 -11.01 13.34
C CYS A 81 -12.55 -10.54 12.03
N ARG A 82 -12.65 -11.43 11.04
CA ARG A 82 -13.29 -11.15 9.75
C ARG A 82 -14.75 -10.73 9.90
N GLU A 83 -15.44 -11.33 10.86
CA GLU A 83 -16.88 -11.15 11.10
C GLU A 83 -17.17 -9.91 11.96
N ASP A 84 -16.19 -9.42 12.72
CA ASP A 84 -16.33 -8.27 13.60
C ASP A 84 -15.32 -7.15 13.27
N LEU A 85 -15.71 -6.27 12.35
CA LEU A 85 -14.97 -5.07 11.98
C LEU A 85 -15.60 -3.84 12.67
N CYS A 86 -15.53 -3.80 14.00
CA CYS A 86 -16.20 -2.82 14.85
C CYS A 86 -15.61 -1.41 14.79
N TYR A 87 -14.33 -1.25 14.46
CA TYR A 87 -13.72 0.06 14.29
C TYR A 87 -13.90 0.56 12.84
N ARG A 88 -14.58 1.68 12.68
CA ARG A 88 -14.96 2.22 11.37
C ARG A 88 -14.79 3.73 11.31
N ARG A 89 -14.03 4.25 10.35
CA ARG A 89 -13.83 5.70 10.20
C ARG A 89 -13.76 6.12 8.74
N ASN A 90 -14.35 7.26 8.42
CA ASN A 90 -14.03 7.98 7.20
C ASN A 90 -12.60 8.52 7.32
N VAL A 91 -11.85 8.45 6.24
CA VAL A 91 -10.46 8.90 6.16
C VAL A 91 -10.27 9.72 4.88
N CYS A 92 -9.37 10.68 4.94
CA CYS A 92 -9.04 11.55 3.83
C CYS A 92 -7.57 11.96 3.88
N GLU A 93 -7.15 12.81 2.94
CA GLU A 93 -5.82 13.41 2.92
C GLU A 93 -5.34 13.86 4.31
N ASN A 94 -4.07 13.59 4.60
CA ASN A 94 -3.42 13.82 5.89
C ASN A 94 -3.86 12.94 7.07
N HIS A 95 -4.69 11.91 6.87
CA HIS A 95 -4.88 10.88 7.88
C HIS A 95 -3.75 9.84 7.85
N GLY A 96 -3.31 9.44 9.04
CA GLY A 96 -2.52 8.22 9.27
C GLY A 96 -3.40 7.13 9.84
N ILE A 97 -3.18 5.89 9.44
CA ILE A 97 -3.92 4.71 9.90
C ILE A 97 -2.89 3.73 10.46
N PHE A 98 -3.02 3.40 11.74
CA PHE A 98 -2.17 2.45 12.43
C PHE A 98 -2.92 1.13 12.56
N ILE A 99 -2.28 0.05 12.14
CA ILE A 99 -2.87 -1.27 12.04
C ILE A 99 -1.95 -2.24 12.81
N PRO A 100 -2.26 -2.54 14.08
CA PRO A 100 -1.48 -3.48 14.86
C PRO A 100 -1.56 -4.91 14.31
N ALA A 101 -0.49 -5.68 14.51
CA ALA A 101 -0.42 -7.09 14.17
C ALA A 101 -1.66 -7.87 14.64
N GLY A 102 -2.17 -8.74 13.78
CA GLY A 102 -3.37 -9.55 14.00
C GLY A 102 -4.71 -8.82 13.78
N THR A 103 -4.70 -7.50 13.57
CA THR A 103 -5.94 -6.74 13.31
C THR A 103 -6.43 -7.00 11.89
N TRP A 104 -7.67 -7.48 11.75
CA TRP A 104 -8.33 -7.54 10.46
C TRP A 104 -8.65 -6.13 9.98
N HIS A 105 -8.30 -5.80 8.75
CA HIS A 105 -8.42 -4.45 8.25
C HIS A 105 -8.68 -4.40 6.74
N ASN A 106 -9.29 -3.30 6.30
CA ASN A 106 -9.46 -2.99 4.88
C ASN A 106 -9.70 -1.47 4.72
N LEU A 107 -9.26 -0.92 3.60
CA LEU A 107 -9.51 0.45 3.18
C LEU A 107 -10.24 0.46 1.84
N ILE A 108 -11.42 1.08 1.83
CA ILE A 108 -12.29 1.18 0.65
C ILE A 108 -12.27 2.63 0.16
N ASN A 109 -12.10 2.81 -1.15
CA ASN A 109 -12.22 4.12 -1.78
C ASN A 109 -13.69 4.49 -1.98
N THR A 110 -14.16 5.46 -1.22
CA THR A 110 -15.53 6.00 -1.27
C THR A 110 -15.60 7.38 -1.95
N GLY A 111 -14.46 7.89 -2.43
CA GLY A 111 -14.35 9.15 -3.14
C GLY A 111 -14.61 9.04 -4.64
N HIS A 112 -14.45 10.18 -5.33
CA HIS A 112 -14.62 10.32 -6.79
C HIS A 112 -13.29 10.35 -7.57
N LYS A 113 -12.17 10.08 -6.89
CA LYS A 113 -10.83 9.97 -7.49
C LYS A 113 -10.04 8.86 -6.80
N PRO A 114 -8.96 8.34 -7.40
CA PRO A 114 -8.13 7.34 -6.75
C PRO A 114 -7.60 7.82 -5.40
N ILE A 115 -7.54 6.93 -4.41
CA ILE A 115 -6.77 7.18 -3.19
C ILE A 115 -5.29 6.98 -3.52
N LYS A 116 -4.47 7.97 -3.19
CA LYS A 116 -3.01 7.89 -3.21
C LYS A 116 -2.53 7.75 -1.78
N LEU A 117 -1.86 6.65 -1.50
CA LEU A 117 -1.32 6.37 -0.17
C LEU A 117 0.02 5.67 -0.27
N TYR A 118 0.80 5.77 0.80
CA TYR A 118 1.92 4.86 1.02
C TYR A 118 1.65 4.00 2.26
N SER A 119 2.19 2.79 2.24
CA SER A 119 2.12 1.81 3.31
C SER A 119 3.53 1.53 3.82
N ILE A 120 3.68 1.46 5.14
CA ILE A 120 4.88 0.99 5.82
C ILE A 120 4.52 -0.30 6.54
N TYR A 121 5.22 -1.38 6.22
CA TYR A 121 5.14 -2.67 6.91
C TYR A 121 6.37 -2.83 7.80
N ALA A 122 6.22 -3.36 9.02
CA ALA A 122 7.34 -3.67 9.89
C ALA A 122 7.10 -4.99 10.66
N PRO A 123 7.80 -6.10 10.33
CA PRO A 123 8.79 -6.29 9.24
C PRO A 123 8.23 -6.18 7.79
N PRO A 124 9.08 -6.24 6.76
CA PRO A 124 8.65 -6.30 5.35
C PRO A 124 7.64 -7.42 5.05
N GLN A 125 6.68 -7.15 4.16
CA GLN A 125 5.61 -8.09 3.79
C GLN A 125 5.80 -8.67 2.38
N HIS A 126 6.23 -7.85 1.41
CA HIS A 126 6.33 -8.25 0.00
C HIS A 126 7.80 -8.46 -0.42
N PRO A 127 8.05 -9.27 -1.46
CA PRO A 127 9.37 -9.34 -2.08
C PRO A 127 9.92 -7.96 -2.48
N ARG A 128 11.25 -7.79 -2.39
CA ARG A 128 11.91 -6.58 -2.87
C ARG A 128 11.56 -6.34 -4.34
N GLY A 129 11.20 -5.10 -4.66
CA GLY A 129 10.88 -4.71 -6.02
C GLY A 129 9.53 -5.16 -6.55
N THR A 130 8.62 -5.63 -5.68
CA THR A 130 7.23 -5.94 -6.06
C THR A 130 6.55 -4.76 -6.78
N VAL A 131 5.95 -5.04 -7.93
CA VAL A 131 5.06 -4.12 -8.64
C VAL A 131 3.81 -4.88 -9.06
N HIS A 132 2.66 -4.44 -8.56
CA HIS A 132 1.35 -4.92 -8.97
C HIS A 132 0.61 -3.75 -9.64
N GLU A 133 0.50 -3.79 -10.97
CA GLU A 133 -0.17 -2.72 -11.71
C GLU A 133 -1.65 -2.60 -11.33
N THR A 134 -2.29 -3.73 -11.06
CA THR A 134 -3.72 -3.83 -10.72
C THR A 134 -3.93 -4.67 -9.47
N LYS A 135 -5.10 -4.51 -8.85
CA LYS A 135 -5.53 -5.36 -7.72
C LYS A 135 -5.58 -6.84 -8.11
N ALA A 136 -6.07 -7.17 -9.31
CA ALA A 136 -6.14 -8.56 -9.78
C ALA A 136 -4.77 -9.24 -9.83
N ILE A 137 -3.72 -8.49 -10.21
CA ILE A 137 -2.33 -9.01 -10.17
C ILE A 137 -1.87 -9.23 -8.73
N ALA A 138 -2.22 -8.31 -7.82
CA ALA A 138 -1.90 -8.45 -6.40
C ALA A 138 -2.59 -9.67 -5.77
N ASP A 139 -3.90 -9.82 -5.97
CA ASP A 139 -4.69 -10.94 -5.46
C ASP A 139 -4.12 -12.28 -5.96
N ALA A 140 -3.79 -12.37 -7.26
CA ALA A 140 -3.20 -13.58 -7.84
C ALA A 140 -1.81 -13.92 -7.28
N ALA A 141 -1.00 -12.91 -6.94
CA ALA A 141 0.32 -13.11 -6.34
C ALA A 141 0.24 -13.54 -4.86
N GLU A 142 -0.81 -13.13 -4.16
CA GLU A 142 -1.04 -13.43 -2.73
C GLU A 142 -1.84 -14.72 -2.52
N GLY A 143 -2.26 -15.39 -3.60
CA GLY A 143 -2.97 -16.66 -3.54
C GLY A 143 -4.43 -16.53 -3.08
N HIS A 144 -5.04 -15.37 -3.35
CA HIS A 144 -6.44 -15.08 -3.06
C HIS A 144 -7.39 -15.50 -4.19
#